data_AF-A0A434FAL4-F1
#
_entry.id   AF-A0A434FAL4-F1
#
_cell.length_a   1.000
_cell.length_b   1.000
_cell.length_c   1.000
_cell.angle_alpha   90.00
_cell.angle_beta   90.00
_cell.angle_gamma   90.00
#
_symmetry.space_group_name_H-M   'P 1'
#
loop_
_entity.id
_entity.type
_entity.pdbx_description
1 polymer ?
#
loop_
_entity_poly.entity_id
_entity_poly.type
_entity_poly.pdbx_seq_one_letter_code
_entity_poly.pdbx_strand_id
1 'polypeptide(L)'
;MTIRLDGPVRLSLLPKLAVVADDISLSTGTGDIAISAPRFSTSVTLSSLWSKKLEIQSVALADPTIALKASANAASPSEPKDVQADPFAAIVDTLERLAINQLTITNGTFTSGASAGNAARVTAIDADLRVPDLDREVSFSLAGTSGGRRVEMSGSLSGLRPILKRQPAQIAVEARLDPAPVPKFSSLQASGEIQLNGNGSYQIRG
;
A
#
# COMPACT_ATOMS: atom_id res chain seq x y z
N MET A 1 3.73 -1.53 17.87
CA MET A 1 4.36 -1.31 16.55
C MET A 1 5.77 -0.80 16.81
N THR A 2 6.77 -1.36 16.15
CA THR A 2 8.17 -1.01 16.38
C THR A 2 8.81 -0.57 15.08
N ILE A 3 9.46 0.60 15.10
CA ILE A 3 10.22 1.16 13.98
C ILE A 3 11.66 1.27 14.45
N ARG A 4 12.60 0.73 13.68
CA ARG A 4 14.04 0.84 13.91
C ARG A 4 14.70 1.47 12.72
N LEU A 5 15.66 2.35 13.00
CA LEU A 5 16.53 2.97 12.01
C LEU A 5 17.94 2.60 12.45
N ASP A 6 18.51 1.60 11.78
CA ASP A 6 19.79 1.03 12.17
C ASP A 6 20.96 1.68 11.37
N GLY A 7 20.66 2.44 10.30
CA GLY A 7 21.63 3.17 9.47
C GLY A 7 21.59 4.70 9.61
N PRO A 8 22.44 5.42 8.86
CA PRO A 8 22.50 6.88 8.90
C PRO A 8 21.19 7.52 8.40
N VAL A 9 20.81 8.63 9.05
CA VAL A 9 19.67 9.45 8.67
C VAL A 9 20.17 10.79 8.15
N ARG A 10 19.79 11.13 6.92
CA ARG A 10 20.11 12.40 6.26
C ARG A 10 18.85 13.25 6.19
N LEU A 11 18.97 14.49 6.60
CA LEU A 11 17.92 15.50 6.52
C LEU A 11 18.36 16.57 5.52
N SER A 12 17.51 16.88 4.56
CA SER A 12 17.68 18.00 3.63
C SER A 12 16.48 18.93 3.72
N LEU A 13 16.72 20.24 3.62
CA LEU A 13 15.77 21.27 4.05
C LEU A 13 15.36 22.27 2.95
N LEU A 14 15.77 22.09 1.69
CA LEU A 14 15.58 23.12 0.64
C LEU A 14 15.14 22.52 -0.71
N PRO A 15 14.04 22.98 -1.34
CA PRO A 15 12.92 23.79 -0.84
C PRO A 15 11.85 22.97 -0.09
N LYS A 16 12.12 21.69 0.20
CA LYS A 16 11.23 20.78 0.94
C LYS A 16 12.03 19.99 1.97
N LEU A 17 11.38 19.55 3.05
CA LEU A 17 12.01 18.69 4.04
C LEU A 17 12.06 17.27 3.47
N ALA A 18 13.25 16.77 3.16
CA ALA A 18 13.47 15.40 2.74
C ALA A 18 14.23 14.65 3.83
N VAL A 19 13.72 13.47 4.17
CA VAL A 19 14.37 12.53 5.10
C VAL A 19 14.78 11.31 4.28
N VAL A 20 16.07 10.97 4.33
CA VAL A 20 16.60 9.73 3.77
C VAL A 20 17.17 8.93 4.92
N ALA A 21 16.65 7.74 5.14
CA ALA A 21 17.15 6.81 6.14
C ALA A 21 17.64 5.55 5.44
N ASP A 22 18.84 5.12 5.79
CA ASP A 22 19.35 3.82 5.37
C ASP A 22 19.05 2.78 6.46
N ASP A 23 18.86 1.52 6.06
CA ASP A 23 18.56 0.38 6.92
C ASP A 23 17.40 0.62 7.90
N ILE A 24 16.19 0.73 7.35
CA ILE A 24 14.97 0.80 8.16
C ILE A 24 14.38 -0.59 8.36
N SER A 25 13.87 -0.86 9.56
CA SER A 25 13.03 -2.03 9.81
C SER A 25 11.77 -1.65 10.57
N LEU A 26 10.64 -2.19 10.11
CA LEU A 26 9.32 -1.96 10.66
C LEU A 26 8.68 -3.31 10.95
N SER A 27 8.21 -3.52 12.18
CA SER A 27 7.50 -4.75 12.53
C SER A 27 6.23 -4.45 13.32
N THR A 28 5.19 -5.24 13.06
CA THR A 28 4.02 -5.27 13.94
C THR A 28 4.42 -5.78 15.31
N GLY A 29 3.66 -5.44 16.36
CA GLY A 29 3.99 -5.86 17.74
C GLY A 29 4.04 -7.38 17.92
N THR A 30 3.29 -8.11 17.10
CA THR A 30 3.26 -9.58 17.03
C THR A 30 4.33 -10.17 16.09
N GLY A 31 5.00 -9.34 15.29
CA GLY A 31 6.01 -9.78 14.33
C GLY A 31 5.45 -10.52 13.10
N ASP A 32 4.14 -10.48 12.90
CA ASP A 32 3.45 -11.13 11.77
C ASP A 32 3.75 -10.44 10.44
N ILE A 33 4.02 -9.13 10.46
CA ILE A 33 4.45 -8.36 9.30
C ILE A 33 5.77 -7.70 9.65
N ALA A 34 6.78 -7.92 8.82
CA ALA A 34 8.08 -7.29 8.90
C ALA A 34 8.43 -6.66 7.55
N ILE A 35 8.83 -5.40 7.55
CA ILE A 35 9.30 -4.66 6.39
C ILE A 35 10.73 -4.22 6.71
N SER A 36 11.68 -4.53 5.85
CA SER A 36 13.04 -4.02 5.90
C SER A 36 13.33 -3.30 4.59
N ALA A 37 13.94 -2.13 4.63
CA ALA A 37 14.36 -1.44 3.41
C ALA A 37 15.77 -0.87 3.60
N PRO A 38 16.73 -1.21 2.72
CA PRO A 38 18.08 -0.63 2.73
C PRO A 38 18.05 0.88 2.58
N ARG A 39 17.09 1.41 1.81
CA ARG A 39 16.95 2.84 1.59
C ARG A 39 15.49 3.25 1.59
N PHE A 40 15.18 4.17 2.49
CA PHE A 40 13.90 4.83 2.61
C PHE A 40 14.08 6.32 2.39
N SER A 41 13.18 6.92 1.62
CA SER A 41 13.12 8.37 1.47
C SER A 41 11.70 8.87 1.58
N THR A 42 11.53 10.00 2.25
CA THR A 42 10.26 10.69 2.31
C THR A 42 10.48 12.19 2.12
N SER A 43 9.51 12.87 1.52
CA SER A 43 9.52 14.32 1.42
C SER A 43 8.23 14.92 1.92
N VAL A 44 8.35 16.00 2.70
CA VAL A 44 7.27 16.70 3.38
C VAL A 44 7.31 18.17 2.99
N THR A 45 6.14 18.77 2.74
CA THR A 45 6.04 20.20 2.43
C THR A 45 6.36 21.02 3.69
N LEU A 46 7.21 22.06 3.60
CA LEU A 46 7.55 22.90 4.77
C LEU A 46 6.34 23.60 5.38
N SER A 47 5.37 24.03 4.56
CA SER A 47 4.10 24.64 5.01
C SER A 47 3.33 23.72 5.98
N SER A 48 3.55 22.43 5.86
CA SER A 48 2.96 21.41 6.72
C SER A 48 3.35 21.56 8.19
N LEU A 49 4.57 22.06 8.49
CA LEU A 49 5.08 22.25 9.86
C LEU A 49 4.30 23.32 10.64
N TRP A 50 3.68 24.27 9.94
CA TRP A 50 2.86 25.34 10.54
C TRP A 50 1.35 25.11 10.37
N SER A 51 0.98 24.06 9.65
CA SER A 51 -0.42 23.67 9.47
C SER A 51 -0.78 22.50 10.37
N LYS A 52 -2.06 22.31 10.66
CA LYS A 52 -2.55 21.09 11.34
C LYS A 52 -2.57 19.85 10.42
N LYS A 53 -2.06 19.96 9.19
CA LYS A 53 -2.11 18.93 8.15
C LYS A 53 -0.68 18.51 7.77
N LEU A 54 -0.35 17.24 8.02
CA LEU A 54 0.91 16.66 7.59
C LEU A 54 0.83 16.27 6.10
N GLU A 55 1.51 16.99 5.22
CA GLU A 55 1.52 16.70 3.78
C GLU A 55 2.84 16.02 3.38
N ILE A 56 2.75 14.71 3.19
CA ILE A 56 3.83 13.87 2.70
C ILE A 56 3.72 13.80 1.17
N GLN A 57 4.59 14.51 0.47
CA GLN A 57 4.59 14.54 -0.99
C GLN A 57 4.97 13.19 -1.59
N SER A 58 5.94 12.52 -0.99
CA SER A 58 6.40 11.23 -1.50
C SER A 58 6.96 10.34 -0.40
N VAL A 59 6.76 9.05 -0.58
CA VAL A 59 7.44 7.97 0.14
C VAL A 59 8.04 7.05 -0.91
N ALA A 60 9.34 6.79 -0.84
CA ALA A 60 9.99 5.85 -1.74
C ALA A 60 10.83 4.85 -0.95
N LEU A 61 10.64 3.57 -1.27
CA LEU A 61 11.40 2.45 -0.73
C LEU A 61 12.18 1.78 -1.87
N ALA A 62 13.50 1.71 -1.73
CA ALA A 62 14.35 0.98 -2.66
C ALA A 62 14.79 -0.34 -2.03
N ASP A 63 14.67 -1.42 -2.81
CA ASP A 63 15.00 -2.79 -2.43
C ASP A 63 14.31 -3.29 -1.14
N PRO A 64 13.03 -2.95 -0.86
CA PRO A 64 12.41 -3.38 0.39
C PRO A 64 12.13 -4.88 0.38
N THR A 65 12.39 -5.53 1.52
CA THR A 65 11.96 -6.90 1.82
C THR A 65 10.75 -6.86 2.74
N ILE A 66 9.60 -7.34 2.24
CA ILE A 66 8.34 -7.45 2.97
C ILE A 66 8.10 -8.92 3.28
N ALA A 67 8.10 -9.27 4.56
CA ALA A 67 7.85 -10.62 5.03
C ALA A 67 6.54 -10.67 5.81
N LEU A 68 5.62 -11.51 5.37
CA LEU A 68 4.40 -11.85 6.11
C LEU A 68 4.60 -13.23 6.72
N LYS A 69 4.60 -13.35 8.04
CA LYS A 69 4.50 -14.64 8.72
C LYS A 69 3.04 -15.05 8.74
N ALA A 70 2.79 -16.30 8.41
CA ALA A 70 1.45 -16.84 8.47
C ALA A 70 1.09 -17.01 9.95
N SER A 71 0.14 -16.20 10.42
CA SER A 71 -0.38 -16.29 11.77
C SER A 71 -1.19 -17.58 11.86
N ALA A 72 -0.78 -18.50 12.73
CA ALA A 72 -1.51 -19.74 13.05
C ALA A 72 -2.86 -19.48 13.76
N ASN A 73 -3.26 -18.20 13.89
CA ASN A 73 -4.44 -17.76 14.60
C ASN A 73 -5.27 -16.81 13.72
N ALA A 74 -5.69 -17.29 12.55
CA ALA A 74 -6.84 -16.72 11.84
C ALA A 74 -8.15 -17.22 12.49
N ALA A 75 -8.25 -17.16 13.82
CA ALA A 75 -9.56 -17.09 14.45
C ALA A 75 -10.00 -15.64 14.25
N SER A 76 -11.07 -15.44 13.48
CA SER A 76 -11.74 -14.14 13.34
C SER A 76 -11.81 -13.49 14.72
N PRO A 77 -11.33 -12.25 14.91
CA PRO A 77 -11.52 -11.57 16.17
C PRO A 77 -13.02 -11.56 16.44
N SER A 78 -13.42 -12.19 17.54
CA SER A 78 -14.80 -12.17 17.99
C SER A 78 -15.20 -10.71 18.15
N GLU A 79 -16.32 -10.32 17.54
CA GLU A 79 -16.84 -8.96 17.56
C GLU A 79 -16.77 -8.38 18.97
N PRO A 80 -16.02 -7.28 19.19
CA PRO A 80 -16.22 -6.47 20.37
C PRO A 80 -17.63 -5.89 20.27
N LYS A 81 -18.54 -6.41 21.09
CA LYS A 81 -19.82 -5.77 21.41
C LYS A 81 -19.52 -4.55 22.27
N ASP A 82 -19.08 -3.48 21.62
CA ASP A 82 -19.19 -2.14 22.15
C ASP A 82 -19.46 -1.22 20.96
N VAL A 83 -20.17 -0.12 21.21
CA VAL A 83 -20.56 0.87 20.19
C VAL A 83 -19.28 1.52 19.64
N GLN A 84 -18.66 0.82 18.69
CA GLN A 84 -17.36 1.16 18.13
C GLN A 84 -17.56 2.36 17.21
N ALA A 85 -17.02 3.52 17.61
CA ALA A 85 -16.80 4.63 16.70
C ALA A 85 -16.22 4.08 15.38
N ASP A 86 -16.85 4.39 14.25
CA ASP A 86 -16.53 3.78 12.96
C ASP A 86 -15.01 3.86 12.73
N PRO A 87 -14.29 2.72 12.78
CA PRO A 87 -12.83 2.73 12.68
C PRO A 87 -12.39 3.30 11.32
N PHE A 88 -13.24 3.22 10.30
CA PHE A 88 -12.99 3.83 9.00
C PHE A 88 -13.20 5.35 9.02
N ALA A 89 -14.14 5.87 9.80
CA ALA A 89 -14.28 7.32 9.99
C ALA A 89 -13.05 7.92 10.70
N ALA A 90 -12.47 7.19 11.65
CA ALA A 90 -11.20 7.60 12.28
C ALA A 90 -10.02 7.57 11.30
N ILE A 91 -9.98 6.58 10.39
CA ILE A 91 -9.00 6.52 9.31
C ILE A 91 -9.20 7.66 8.32
N VAL A 92 -10.44 8.05 8.00
CA VAL A 92 -10.75 9.19 7.13
C VAL A 92 -10.17 10.48 7.71
N ASP A 93 -10.47 10.82 8.96
CA ASP A 93 -9.91 12.03 9.60
C ASP A 93 -8.37 11.97 9.67
N THR A 94 -7.81 10.78 9.90
CA THR A 94 -6.35 10.60 9.91
C THR A 94 -5.73 10.81 8.53
N LEU A 95 -6.32 10.25 7.46
CA LEU A 95 -5.88 10.41 6.08
C LEU A 95 -6.14 11.82 5.54
N GLU A 96 -7.19 12.49 6.00
CA GLU A 96 -7.43 13.91 5.69
C GLU A 96 -6.33 14.81 6.28
N ARG A 97 -5.81 14.42 7.45
CA ARG A 97 -4.67 15.08 8.10
C ARG A 97 -3.33 14.61 7.54
N LEU A 98 -3.26 13.42 6.95
CA LEU A 98 -2.07 12.80 6.37
C LEU A 98 -2.24 12.61 4.86
N ALA A 99 -1.91 13.62 4.08
CA ALA A 99 -1.92 13.51 2.63
C ALA A 99 -0.62 12.86 2.16
N ILE A 100 -0.66 11.59 1.74
CA ILE A 100 0.45 10.92 1.08
C ILE A 100 0.19 10.97 -0.43
N ASN A 101 0.89 11.86 -1.14
CA ASN A 101 0.56 12.10 -2.55
C ASN A 101 1.12 11.01 -3.47
N GLN A 102 2.27 10.43 -3.11
CA GLN A 102 2.91 9.38 -3.88
C GLN A 102 3.61 8.35 -2.98
N LEU A 103 3.44 7.08 -3.31
CA LEU A 103 4.20 5.96 -2.75
C LEU A 103 4.85 5.20 -3.89
N THR A 104 6.17 5.01 -3.81
CA THR A 104 6.94 4.24 -4.80
C THR A 104 7.72 3.13 -4.11
N ILE A 105 7.67 1.94 -4.68
CA ILE A 105 8.53 0.80 -4.33
C ILE A 105 9.34 0.46 -5.57
N THR A 106 10.64 0.27 -5.42
CA THR A 106 11.53 -0.14 -6.51
C THR A 106 12.28 -1.39 -6.12
N ASN A 107 12.28 -2.39 -6.99
CA ASN A 107 12.97 -3.66 -6.82
C ASN A 107 12.68 -4.38 -5.48
N GLY A 108 11.44 -4.33 -5.01
CA GLY A 108 11.02 -4.98 -3.77
C GLY A 108 10.99 -6.52 -3.86
N THR A 109 11.04 -7.15 -2.71
CA THR A 109 10.83 -8.59 -2.53
C THR A 109 9.75 -8.83 -1.48
N PHE A 110 8.76 -9.63 -1.82
CA PHE A 110 7.72 -10.09 -0.91
C PHE A 110 7.88 -11.59 -0.64
N THR A 111 7.80 -11.97 0.62
CA THR A 111 7.77 -13.37 1.06
C THR A 111 6.57 -13.61 1.98
N SER A 112 5.75 -14.61 1.67
CA SER A 112 4.73 -15.10 2.58
C SER A 112 5.18 -16.40 3.25
N GLY A 113 4.94 -16.50 4.55
CA GLY A 113 5.06 -17.72 5.32
C GLY A 113 3.98 -18.72 4.96
N ALA A 114 4.29 -20.00 5.10
CA ALA A 114 3.36 -21.08 4.86
C ALA A 114 2.60 -21.43 6.16
N SER A 115 1.29 -21.14 6.25
CA SER A 115 0.45 -21.76 7.30
C SER A 115 -0.15 -23.10 6.86
N ALA A 116 -0.28 -23.36 5.55
CA ALA A 116 -0.89 -24.60 5.03
C ALA A 116 -0.50 -24.94 3.57
N GLY A 117 0.55 -24.34 3.02
CA GLY A 117 0.95 -24.52 1.60
C GLY A 117 2.09 -23.60 1.20
N ASN A 118 2.70 -23.87 0.04
CA ASN A 118 3.94 -23.26 -0.46
C ASN A 118 4.08 -21.76 -0.12
N ALA A 119 5.22 -21.41 0.48
CA ALA A 119 5.64 -20.02 0.63
C ALA A 119 5.64 -19.32 -0.73
N ALA A 120 4.94 -18.20 -0.84
CA ALA A 120 4.95 -17.40 -2.07
C ALA A 120 6.09 -16.40 -1.98
N ARG A 121 6.88 -16.32 -3.06
CA ARG A 121 7.92 -15.32 -3.21
C ARG A 121 7.69 -14.53 -4.47
N VAL A 122 7.59 -13.21 -4.33
CA VAL A 122 7.53 -12.26 -5.44
C VAL A 122 8.77 -11.37 -5.34
N THR A 123 9.41 -11.13 -6.48
CA THR A 123 10.68 -10.38 -6.58
C THR A 123 10.57 -9.32 -7.66
N ALA A 124 11.54 -8.41 -7.74
CA ALA A 124 11.54 -7.32 -8.72
C ALA A 124 10.21 -6.54 -8.70
N ILE A 125 9.72 -6.26 -7.48
CA ILE A 125 8.47 -5.53 -7.28
C ILE A 125 8.71 -4.06 -7.51
N ASP A 126 8.09 -3.51 -8.54
CA ASP A 126 8.01 -2.07 -8.77
C ASP A 126 6.56 -1.64 -8.56
N ALA A 127 6.31 -0.70 -7.67
CA ALA A 127 4.97 -0.18 -7.43
C ALA A 127 4.99 1.34 -7.41
N ASP A 128 3.98 1.96 -8.01
CA ASP A 128 3.73 3.40 -7.89
C ASP A 128 2.25 3.59 -7.54
N LEU A 129 1.98 4.37 -6.52
CA LEU A 129 0.63 4.73 -6.11
C LEU A 129 0.59 6.26 -5.99
N ARG A 130 -0.33 6.88 -6.71
CA ARG A 130 -0.52 8.34 -6.72
C ARG A 130 -1.91 8.67 -6.20
N VAL A 131 -1.95 9.40 -5.10
CA VAL A 131 -3.17 9.82 -4.41
C VAL A 131 -3.16 11.34 -4.33
N PRO A 132 -3.57 12.05 -5.40
CA PRO A 132 -3.52 13.52 -5.42
C PRO A 132 -4.46 14.14 -4.38
N ASP A 133 -5.63 13.54 -4.16
CA ASP A 133 -6.59 13.90 -3.12
C ASP A 133 -7.48 12.66 -2.85
N LEU A 134 -8.14 12.62 -1.69
CA LEU A 134 -9.14 11.59 -1.39
C LEU A 134 -10.35 11.64 -2.33
N ASP A 135 -10.67 12.82 -2.88
CA ASP A 135 -11.80 13.03 -3.79
C ASP A 135 -11.43 12.98 -5.28
N ARG A 136 -10.14 12.82 -5.59
CA ARG A 136 -9.62 12.77 -6.96
C ARG A 136 -9.23 11.35 -7.34
N GLU A 137 -9.10 11.14 -8.65
CA GLU A 137 -8.67 9.87 -9.19
C GLU A 137 -7.30 9.45 -8.63
N VAL A 138 -7.26 8.25 -8.07
CA VAL A 138 -6.05 7.57 -7.64
C VAL A 138 -5.59 6.68 -8.79
N SER A 139 -4.31 6.74 -9.11
CA SER A 139 -3.69 5.82 -10.06
C SER A 139 -2.69 4.92 -9.35
N PHE A 140 -2.61 3.67 -9.79
CA PHE A 140 -1.64 2.72 -9.29
C PHE A 140 -1.02 1.92 -10.43
N SER A 141 0.24 1.53 -10.25
CA SER A 141 0.93 0.53 -11.05
C SER A 141 1.70 -0.40 -10.13
N LEU A 142 1.78 -1.66 -10.54
CA LEU A 142 2.43 -2.74 -9.83
C LEU A 142 3.01 -3.70 -10.86
N ALA A 143 4.31 -3.91 -10.84
CA ALA A 143 4.98 -4.96 -11.58
C ALA A 143 5.71 -5.88 -10.59
N GLY A 144 5.81 -7.16 -10.90
CA GLY A 144 6.56 -8.11 -10.08
C GLY A 144 6.75 -9.44 -10.77
N THR A 145 7.77 -10.18 -10.35
CA THR A 145 8.09 -11.50 -10.87
C THR A 145 7.81 -12.58 -9.83
N SER A 146 6.96 -13.54 -10.20
CA SER A 146 6.60 -14.70 -9.37
C SER A 146 6.71 -15.98 -10.21
N GLY A 147 7.41 -16.99 -9.69
CA GLY A 147 7.56 -18.27 -10.38
C GLY A 147 8.14 -18.16 -11.81
N GLY A 148 9.04 -17.20 -12.04
CA GLY A 148 9.65 -16.94 -13.36
C GLY A 148 8.76 -16.16 -14.34
N ARG A 149 7.60 -15.67 -13.90
CA ARG A 149 6.66 -14.89 -14.72
C ARG A 149 6.54 -13.47 -14.20
N ARG A 150 6.65 -12.50 -15.09
CA ARG A 150 6.39 -11.10 -14.80
C ARG A 150 4.90 -10.83 -14.92
N VAL A 151 4.35 -10.21 -13.90
CA VAL A 151 2.97 -9.75 -13.84
C VAL A 151 3.04 -8.24 -13.69
N GLU A 152 2.34 -7.53 -14.57
CA GLU A 152 2.19 -6.09 -14.53
C GLU A 152 0.70 -5.78 -14.36
N MET A 153 0.39 -4.84 -13.49
CA MET A 153 -0.96 -4.42 -13.18
C MET A 153 -0.95 -2.90 -13.06
N SER A 154 -1.93 -2.25 -13.67
CA SER A 154 -2.13 -0.82 -13.54
C SER A 154 -3.60 -0.52 -13.48
N GLY A 155 -3.97 0.57 -12.83
CA GLY A 155 -5.37 0.94 -12.77
C GLY A 155 -5.58 2.33 -12.21
N SER A 156 -6.85 2.70 -12.22
CA SER A 156 -7.33 3.90 -11.57
C SER A 156 -8.57 3.63 -10.73
N LEU A 157 -8.77 4.50 -9.75
CA LEU A 157 -9.91 4.52 -8.87
C LEU A 157 -10.43 5.96 -8.79
N SER A 158 -11.73 6.17 -8.98
CA SER A 158 -12.32 7.52 -9.05
C SER A 158 -12.08 8.39 -7.80
N GLY A 159 -11.84 7.78 -6.65
CA GLY A 159 -11.45 8.45 -5.41
C GLY A 159 -11.47 7.51 -4.21
N LEU A 160 -10.71 7.83 -3.17
CA LEU A 160 -10.66 7.05 -1.92
C LEU A 160 -11.80 7.40 -0.96
N ARG A 161 -12.23 8.68 -0.94
CA ARG A 161 -13.26 9.14 -0.01
C ARG A 161 -14.57 8.38 -0.15
N PRO A 162 -15.09 8.09 -1.36
CA PRO A 162 -16.30 7.29 -1.50
C PRO A 162 -16.14 5.91 -0.85
N ILE A 163 -15.03 5.19 -1.09
CA ILE A 163 -14.77 3.88 -0.48
C ILE A 163 -14.75 3.99 1.05
N LEU A 164 -14.03 4.97 1.59
CA LEU A 164 -13.93 5.17 3.02
C LEU A 164 -15.27 5.56 3.67
N LYS A 165 -16.16 6.22 2.91
CA LYS A 165 -17.54 6.52 3.28
C LYS A 165 -18.53 5.40 2.92
N ARG A 166 -18.04 4.22 2.52
CA ARG A 166 -18.86 3.05 2.14
C ARG A 166 -19.78 3.32 0.93
N GLN A 167 -19.40 4.28 0.11
CA GLN A 167 -20.05 4.61 -1.15
C GLN A 167 -19.33 3.90 -2.30
N PRO A 168 -20.05 3.62 -3.41
CA PRO A 168 -19.43 3.08 -4.61
C PRO A 168 -18.37 4.02 -5.17
N ALA A 169 -17.25 3.45 -5.62
CA ALA A 169 -16.20 4.14 -6.38
C ALA A 169 -15.93 3.36 -7.67
N GLN A 170 -15.70 4.07 -8.77
CA GLN A 170 -15.36 3.41 -10.04
C GLN A 170 -13.92 2.95 -10.02
N ILE A 171 -13.67 1.75 -10.53
CA ILE A 171 -12.35 1.14 -10.65
C ILE A 171 -12.13 0.65 -12.07
N ALA A 172 -10.96 0.89 -12.61
CA ALA A 172 -10.47 0.30 -13.85
C ALA A 172 -9.11 -0.33 -13.60
N VAL A 173 -8.93 -1.57 -14.04
CA VAL A 173 -7.70 -2.34 -13.88
C VAL A 173 -7.33 -2.99 -15.20
N GLU A 174 -6.06 -2.89 -15.55
CA GLU A 174 -5.42 -3.66 -16.61
C GLU A 174 -4.33 -4.52 -15.97
N ALA A 175 -4.28 -5.79 -16.35
CA ALA A 175 -3.23 -6.72 -15.95
C ALA A 175 -2.61 -7.36 -17.19
N ARG A 176 -1.27 -7.46 -17.21
CA ARG A 176 -0.48 -8.09 -18.26
C ARG A 176 0.41 -9.17 -17.67
N LEU A 177 0.59 -10.25 -18.40
CA LEU A 177 1.40 -11.39 -17.97
C LEU A 177 2.42 -11.75 -19.03
N ASP A 178 3.68 -11.90 -18.62
CA ASP A 178 4.80 -12.27 -19.49
C ASP A 178 5.68 -13.37 -18.84
N PRO A 179 5.82 -14.56 -19.46
CA PRO A 179 5.07 -15.03 -20.61
C PRO A 179 3.58 -15.27 -20.26
N ALA A 180 2.71 -15.01 -21.24
CA ALA A 180 1.30 -15.34 -21.14
C ALA A 180 1.10 -16.87 -21.16
N PRO A 181 0.18 -17.45 -20.37
CA PRO A 181 -0.08 -18.90 -20.42
C PRO A 181 -0.60 -19.34 -21.80
N VAL A 182 -1.36 -18.44 -22.43
CA VAL A 182 -1.93 -18.55 -23.77
C VAL A 182 -2.08 -17.13 -24.35
N PRO A 183 -1.96 -16.91 -25.67
CA PRO A 183 -1.92 -15.57 -26.26
C PRO A 183 -3.11 -14.65 -25.91
N LYS A 184 -4.30 -15.24 -25.74
CA LYS A 184 -5.54 -14.53 -25.36
C LYS A 184 -5.55 -13.99 -23.92
N PHE A 185 -4.62 -14.43 -23.07
CA PHE A 185 -4.50 -14.01 -21.67
C PHE A 185 -3.21 -13.22 -21.42
N SER A 186 -2.70 -12.56 -22.47
CA SER A 186 -1.57 -11.63 -22.39
C SER A 186 -1.94 -10.32 -21.70
N SER A 187 -3.19 -9.87 -21.87
CA SER A 187 -3.77 -8.73 -21.17
C SER A 187 -5.20 -9.02 -20.73
N LEU A 188 -5.55 -8.58 -19.53
CA LEU A 188 -6.89 -8.63 -18.95
C LEU A 188 -7.28 -7.21 -18.55
N GLN A 189 -8.45 -6.76 -18.97
CA GLN A 189 -9.01 -5.48 -18.55
C GLN A 189 -10.32 -5.74 -17.81
N ALA A 190 -10.49 -5.05 -16.69
CA ALA A 190 -11.70 -5.11 -15.88
C ALA A 190 -12.06 -3.70 -15.43
N SER A 191 -13.33 -3.35 -15.50
CA SER A 191 -13.86 -2.09 -15.01
C SER A 191 -15.14 -2.35 -14.24
N GLY A 192 -15.42 -1.53 -13.23
CA GLY A 192 -16.62 -1.68 -12.43
C GLY A 192 -16.69 -0.70 -11.28
N GLU A 193 -17.51 -1.04 -10.30
CA GLU A 193 -17.66 -0.33 -9.05
C GLU A 193 -17.14 -1.19 -7.90
N ILE A 194 -16.37 -0.57 -7.00
CA ILE A 194 -15.97 -1.14 -5.73
C ILE A 194 -16.69 -0.40 -4.60
N GLN A 195 -17.23 -1.17 -3.64
CA GLN A 195 -17.88 -0.62 -2.45
C GLN A 195 -17.39 -1.37 -1.21
N LEU A 196 -17.08 -0.62 -0.15
CA LEU A 196 -16.82 -1.17 1.17
C LEU A 196 -18.15 -1.38 1.92
N ASN A 197 -18.41 -2.61 2.34
CA ASN A 197 -19.61 -2.98 3.09
C ASN A 197 -19.48 -2.66 4.58
N GLY A 198 -20.60 -2.65 5.28
CA GLY A 198 -20.64 -2.35 6.73
C GLY A 198 -19.90 -3.36 7.62
N ASN A 199 -19.66 -4.58 7.12
CA ASN A 199 -18.86 -5.62 7.79
C ASN A 199 -17.36 -5.58 7.41
N GLY A 200 -16.91 -4.56 6.68
CA GLY A 200 -15.52 -4.43 6.23
C GLY A 200 -15.15 -5.25 4.99
N SER A 201 -16.09 -6.00 4.40
CA SER A 201 -15.86 -6.70 3.13
C SER A 201 -15.96 -5.76 1.92
N TYR A 202 -15.29 -6.11 0.83
CA TYR A 202 -15.40 -5.38 -0.43
C TYR A 202 -16.36 -6.09 -1.39
N GLN A 203 -17.28 -5.33 -2.00
CA GLN A 203 -18.09 -5.78 -3.12
C GLN A 203 -17.56 -5.14 -4.39
N ILE A 204 -17.32 -5.96 -5.42
CA ILE A 204 -16.97 -5.50 -6.77
C ILE A 204 -18.13 -5.85 -7.70
N ARG A 205 -18.61 -4.87 -8.46
CA ARG A 205 -19.66 -5.01 -9.48
C ARG A 205 -19.07 -4.58 -10.82
N GLY A 206 -19.04 -5.47 -11.81
CA GLY A 206 -18.49 -5.20 -13.14
C GLY A 206 -19.34 -5.86 -14.21
#